data_AF-A0A925MWT7-F1
#
_entry.id   AF-A0A925MWT7-F1
#
_cell.length_a   1.000
_cell.length_b   1.000
_cell.length_c   1.000
_cell.angle_alpha   90.00
_cell.angle_beta   90.00
_cell.angle_gamma   90.00
#
_symmetry.space_group_name_H-M   'P 1'
#
loop_
_entity.id
_entity.type
_entity.pdbx_description
1 polymer ?
#
loop_
_entity_poly.entity_id
_entity_poly.type
_entity_poly.pdbx_seq_one_letter_code
_entity_poly.pdbx_strand_id
1 'polypeptide(L)'
;MNRSSSRMLACAAAAALVAGCSENAGDPTGETLEQSIRAHYEARDFRVVRVDIAPDDSGENYAGSVLIEQPTNGEQSEVRCSAEPSDDDPGGFAWQCGAD
;
A
#
# COMPACT_ATOMS: atom_id res chain seq x y z
N MET A 1 14.43 -11.87 -46.19
CA MET A 1 15.23 -11.47 -45.01
C MET A 1 14.92 -12.45 -43.89
N ASN A 2 15.89 -13.25 -43.45
CA ASN A 2 15.71 -14.35 -42.50
C ASN A 2 16.79 -14.26 -41.40
N ARG A 3 16.39 -14.00 -40.15
CA ARG A 3 17.09 -14.20 -38.86
C ARG A 3 15.98 -14.26 -37.81
N SER A 4 15.44 -15.41 -37.41
CA SER A 4 16.00 -16.46 -36.56
C SER A 4 16.46 -15.98 -35.17
N SER A 5 15.76 -16.51 -34.17
CA SER A 5 16.28 -17.01 -32.88
C SER A 5 16.41 -16.07 -31.67
N SER A 6 15.53 -16.37 -30.70
CA SER A 6 15.87 -16.81 -29.34
C SER A 6 16.35 -15.76 -28.33
N ARG A 7 15.62 -15.65 -27.21
CA ARG A 7 15.99 -16.27 -25.92
C ARG A 7 14.90 -16.04 -24.88
N MET A 8 14.40 -17.14 -24.33
CA MET A 8 13.85 -17.20 -22.99
C MET A 8 14.88 -16.64 -22.01
N LEU A 9 14.47 -15.82 -21.05
CA LEU A 9 15.17 -15.63 -19.79
C LEU A 9 14.11 -15.47 -18.69
N ALA A 10 13.90 -16.58 -17.99
CA ALA A 10 13.34 -16.59 -16.67
C ALA A 10 14.31 -15.89 -15.71
N CYS A 11 13.79 -15.05 -14.82
CA CYS A 11 14.46 -14.70 -13.59
C CYS A 11 13.46 -14.94 -12.45
N ALA A 12 13.55 -16.13 -11.85
CA ALA A 12 13.15 -16.33 -10.47
C ALA A 12 14.25 -15.71 -9.60
N ALA A 13 13.88 -14.78 -8.72
CA ALA A 13 14.73 -14.34 -7.63
C ALA A 13 13.88 -14.28 -6.37
N ALA A 14 13.94 -15.36 -5.58
CA ALA A 14 13.57 -15.31 -4.18
C ALA A 14 14.67 -14.53 -3.44
N ALA A 15 14.33 -13.39 -2.85
CA ALA A 15 15.16 -12.68 -1.90
C ALA A 15 14.37 -12.54 -0.60
N ALA A 16 14.64 -13.44 0.34
CA ALA A 16 14.31 -13.21 1.73
C ALA A 16 15.42 -12.31 2.31
N LEU A 17 15.10 -11.04 2.54
CA LEU A 17 15.90 -10.10 3.33
C LEU A 17 15.00 -9.50 4.40
N VAL A 18 15.47 -9.62 5.64
CA VAL A 18 14.85 -9.11 6.85
C VAL A 18 15.36 -7.68 7.04
N ALA A 19 14.49 -6.67 6.84
CA ALA A 19 14.50 -5.32 7.44
C ALA A 19 13.74 -4.33 6.54
N GLY A 20 12.72 -3.65 7.08
CA GLY A 20 12.14 -2.43 6.52
C GLY A 20 11.54 -2.55 5.11
N CYS A 21 10.38 -3.19 4.97
CA CYS A 21 9.67 -3.25 3.69
C CYS A 21 8.97 -1.91 3.37
N SER A 22 9.75 -0.90 2.99
CA SER A 22 9.28 0.26 2.24
C SER A 22 10.07 0.32 0.93
N GLU A 23 9.69 -0.51 -0.04
CA GLU A 23 10.22 -0.41 -1.39
C GLU A 23 9.07 -0.57 -2.39
N ASN A 24 8.42 0.54 -2.72
CA ASN A 24 7.72 0.70 -4.01
C ASN A 24 8.30 1.93 -4.71
N ALA A 25 9.34 1.71 -5.52
CA ALA A 25 9.95 2.72 -6.38
C ALA A 25 9.05 2.95 -7.61
N GLY A 26 8.07 3.83 -7.46
CA GLY A 26 7.24 4.39 -8.53
C GLY A 26 6.46 5.57 -7.95
N ASP A 27 6.20 6.61 -8.74
CA ASP A 27 5.46 7.80 -8.30
C ASP A 27 4.28 7.42 -7.37
N PRO A 28 4.28 7.82 -6.09
CA PRO A 28 3.27 7.39 -5.13
C PRO A 28 1.94 8.10 -5.43
N THR A 29 1.19 7.56 -6.37
CA THR A 29 -0.22 7.95 -6.52
C THR A 29 -1.01 7.38 -5.34
N GLY A 30 -2.19 7.94 -5.05
CA GLY A 30 -3.10 7.43 -4.02
C GLY A 30 -3.29 5.89 -4.07
N GLU A 31 -3.18 5.27 -5.25
CA GLU A 31 -3.25 3.82 -5.41
C GLU A 31 -2.15 3.05 -4.65
N THR A 32 -0.90 3.54 -4.64
CA THR A 32 0.19 2.90 -3.88
C THR A 32 -0.07 3.00 -2.37
N LEU A 33 -0.56 4.15 -1.92
CA LEU A 33 -0.94 4.36 -0.53
C LEU A 33 -2.06 3.40 -0.13
N GLU A 34 -3.13 3.31 -0.92
CA GLU A 34 -4.24 2.38 -0.67
C GLU A 34 -3.79 0.92 -0.62
N GLN A 35 -2.90 0.49 -1.52
CA GLN A 35 -2.33 -0.85 -1.52
C GLN A 35 -1.51 -1.11 -0.25
N SER A 36 -0.71 -0.15 0.20
CA SER A 36 0.10 -0.29 1.41
C SER A 36 -0.77 -0.43 2.67
N ILE A 37 -1.85 0.35 2.76
CA ILE A 37 -2.82 0.26 3.86
C ILE A 37 -3.54 -1.10 3.81
N ARG A 38 -3.95 -1.56 2.62
CA ARG A 38 -4.56 -2.88 2.46
C ARG A 38 -3.65 -4.00 2.95
N ALA A 39 -2.41 -4.02 2.48
CA ALA A 39 -1.41 -5.02 2.87
C ALA A 39 -1.17 -5.03 4.39
N HIS A 40 -1.16 -3.87 5.04
CA HIS A 40 -1.00 -3.76 6.49
C HIS A 40 -2.11 -4.45 7.29
N TYR A 41 -3.36 -4.28 6.89
CA TYR A 41 -4.51 -4.91 7.57
C TYR A 41 -4.60 -6.40 7.26
N GLU A 42 -4.36 -6.80 6.00
CA GLU A 42 -4.35 -8.22 5.60
C GLU A 42 -3.23 -9.01 6.30
N ALA A 43 -2.06 -8.39 6.54
CA ALA A 43 -0.98 -8.99 7.33
C ALA A 43 -1.33 -9.21 8.81
N ARG A 44 -2.44 -8.63 9.29
CA ARG A 44 -2.99 -8.78 10.66
C ARG A 44 -4.28 -9.59 10.68
N ASP A 45 -4.54 -10.35 9.63
CA ASP A 45 -5.74 -11.16 9.43
C ASP A 45 -7.06 -10.36 9.32
N PHE A 46 -7.02 -9.03 9.15
CA PHE A 46 -8.21 -8.26 8.83
C PHE A 46 -8.51 -8.34 7.34
N ARG A 47 -9.80 -8.42 6.99
CA ARG A 47 -10.23 -8.29 5.60
C ARG A 47 -10.55 -6.83 5.29
N VAL A 48 -9.92 -6.27 4.26
CA VAL A 48 -10.19 -4.90 3.83
C VAL A 48 -11.37 -4.88 2.85
N VAL A 49 -12.49 -4.34 3.30
CA VAL A 49 -13.74 -4.23 2.53
C VAL A 49 -13.67 -3.04 1.57
N ARG A 50 -13.23 -1.88 2.06
CA ARG A 50 -13.14 -0.64 1.31
C ARG A 50 -12.02 0.24 1.84
N VAL A 51 -11.35 0.95 0.94
CA VAL A 51 -10.35 1.98 1.24
C VAL A 51 -10.82 3.22 0.48
N ASP A 52 -11.04 4.32 1.18
CA ASP A 52 -11.41 5.60 0.61
C ASP A 52 -10.39 6.63 1.08
N ILE A 53 -9.37 6.90 0.27
CA ILE A 53 -8.31 7.85 0.60
C ILE A 53 -8.23 8.88 -0.54
N ALA A 54 -8.26 10.17 -0.19
CA ALA A 54 -8.21 11.25 -1.16
C ALA A 54 -7.18 12.30 -0.76
N PRO A 55 -6.58 13.00 -1.73
CA PRO A 55 -5.71 14.13 -1.42
C PRO A 55 -6.52 15.26 -0.76
N ASP A 56 -5.87 16.02 0.12
CA ASP A 56 -6.42 17.25 0.68
C ASP A 56 -6.42 18.40 -0.35
N ASP A 57 -6.89 19.59 0.07
CA ASP A 57 -6.96 20.77 -0.80
C ASP A 57 -5.58 21.25 -1.29
N SER A 58 -4.50 20.91 -0.57
CA SER A 58 -3.13 21.23 -0.97
C SER A 58 -2.58 20.25 -2.02
N GLY A 59 -3.13 19.04 -2.06
CA GLY A 59 -2.62 17.94 -2.86
C GLY A 59 -1.34 17.32 -2.31
N GLU A 60 -0.84 17.80 -1.15
CA GLU A 60 0.38 17.32 -0.53
C GLU A 60 0.12 16.18 0.45
N ASN A 61 -1.05 16.16 1.10
CA ASN A 61 -1.43 15.13 2.07
C ASN A 61 -2.64 14.32 1.58
N TYR A 62 -2.85 13.16 2.19
CA TYR A 62 -4.03 12.35 1.95
C TYR A 62 -4.77 12.08 3.25
N ALA A 63 -6.09 12.01 3.19
CA ALA A 63 -6.94 11.64 4.31
C ALA A 63 -8.15 10.84 3.85
N GLY A 64 -8.72 10.04 4.76
CA GLY A 64 -9.94 9.30 4.49
C GLY A 64 -10.18 8.19 5.49
N SER A 65 -10.80 7.10 5.03
CA SER A 65 -11.16 5.97 5.90
C SER A 65 -10.93 4.61 5.24
N VAL A 66 -10.82 3.60 6.09
CA VAL A 66 -10.77 2.19 5.68
C VAL A 66 -11.82 1.42 6.45
N LEU A 67 -12.62 0.66 5.72
CA LEU A 67 -13.57 -0.29 6.29
C LEU A 67 -12.90 -1.67 6.33
N ILE A 68 -12.61 -2.14 7.55
CA ILE A 68 -12.04 -3.45 7.82
C ILE A 68 -13.08 -4.38 8.42
N GLU A 69 -12.97 -5.67 8.16
CA GLU A 69 -13.81 -6.73 8.70
C GLU A 69 -12.95 -7.69 9.54
N GLN A 70 -13.37 -7.92 10.78
CA GLN A 70 -12.74 -8.86 11.70
C GLN A 70 -13.00 -10.31 11.25
N PRO A 71 -11.95 -11.15 11.13
CA PRO A 71 -12.11 -12.51 10.62
C PRO A 71 -12.87 -13.43 11.60
N THR A 72 -12.89 -13.09 12.89
CA THR A 72 -13.44 -13.93 13.96
C THR A 72 -14.96 -13.88 14.06
N ASN A 73 -15.56 -12.71 13.81
CA ASN A 73 -16.99 -12.47 14.00
C ASN A 73 -17.66 -11.77 12.80
N GLY A 74 -16.89 -11.38 11.77
CA GLY A 74 -17.39 -10.62 10.62
C GLY A 74 -17.79 -9.18 10.96
N GLU A 75 -17.40 -8.68 12.13
CA GLU A 75 -17.71 -7.30 12.53
C GLU A 75 -16.89 -6.32 11.70
N GLN A 76 -17.58 -5.32 11.15
CA GLN A 76 -16.95 -4.27 10.36
C GLN A 76 -16.65 -3.05 11.22
N SER A 77 -15.48 -2.47 11.03
CA SER A 77 -15.03 -1.25 11.70
C SER A 77 -14.46 -0.29 10.67
N GLU A 78 -14.88 0.96 10.74
CA GLU A 78 -14.29 2.04 9.95
C GLU A 78 -13.20 2.71 10.80
N VAL A 79 -12.02 2.87 10.21
CA VAL A 79 -10.88 3.56 10.82
C VAL A 79 -10.50 4.75 9.96
N ARG A 80 -10.17 5.88 10.58
CA ARG A 80 -9.70 7.06 9.85
C ARG A 80 -8.21 6.95 9.60
N CYS A 81 -7.79 7.36 8.42
CA CYS A 81 -6.39 7.34 8.02
C CYS A 81 -5.96 8.71 7.52
N SER A 82 -4.71 9.05 7.80
CA SER A 82 -4.02 10.23 7.25
C SER A 82 -2.64 9.83 6.75
N ALA A 83 -2.18 10.49 5.69
CA ALA A 83 -0.86 10.29 5.12
C ALA A 83 -0.22 11.63 4.76
N GLU A 84 1.04 11.79 5.12
CA GLU A 84 1.85 12.98 4.90
C GLU A 84 3.14 12.57 4.16
N PRO A 85 3.74 13.45 3.33
CA PRO A 85 5.02 13.17 2.70
C PRO A 85 6.09 12.79 3.72
N SER A 86 6.86 11.75 3.42
CA SER A 86 7.94 11.28 4.31
C SER A 86 9.25 12.01 4.00
N ASP A 87 9.89 12.60 5.03
CA ASP A 87 11.25 13.13 4.93
C ASP A 87 12.30 12.01 4.80
N ASP A 88 12.02 10.83 5.35
CA ASP A 88 12.93 9.69 5.37
C ASP A 88 12.90 8.88 4.05
N ASP A 89 11.84 9.02 3.26
CA ASP A 89 11.65 8.32 1.99
C ASP A 89 11.18 9.33 0.91
N PRO A 90 12.10 9.90 0.11
CA PRO A 90 11.77 10.90 -0.88
C PRO A 90 10.82 10.35 -1.95
N GLY A 91 9.57 10.82 -1.94
CA GLY A 91 8.52 10.27 -2.79
C GLY A 91 7.76 9.09 -2.15
N GLY A 92 7.83 8.94 -0.83
CA GLY A 92 6.97 8.08 -0.03
C GLY A 92 6.02 8.88 0.85
N PHE A 93 5.03 8.20 1.41
CA PHE A 93 4.11 8.75 2.41
C PHE A 93 4.26 8.01 3.74
N ALA A 94 4.41 8.76 4.82
CA ALA A 94 4.20 8.25 6.16
C ALA A 94 2.70 8.32 6.46
N TRP A 95 2.09 7.20 6.86
CA TRP A 95 0.66 7.14 7.11
C TRP A 95 0.31 6.43 8.41
N GLN A 96 -0.84 6.80 8.97
CA GLN A 96 -1.38 6.21 10.18
C GLN A 96 -2.89 6.04 10.07
N CYS A 97 -3.42 5.00 10.70
CA CYS A 97 -4.85 4.75 10.80
C CYS A 97 -5.22 4.52 12.27
N GLY A 98 -6.33 5.09 12.72
CA GLY A 98 -6.81 4.99 14.10
C GLY A 98 -8.32 5.06 14.23
N ALA A 99 -8.83 4.54 15.34
CA ALA A 99 -10.17 4.89 15.81
C ALA A 99 -10.08 6.28 16.47
N ASP A 100 -11.02 7.16 16.16
CA ASP A 100 -11.18 8.44 16.87
C ASP A 100 -11.46 8.26 18.37
#